data_AF-A0A6G0NHD8-F1
#
_entry.id   AF-A0A6G0NHD8-F1
#
_cell.length_a   1.000
_cell.length_b   1.000
_cell.length_c   1.000
_cell.angle_alpha   90.00
_cell.angle_beta   90.00
_cell.angle_gamma   90.00
#
_symmetry.space_group_name_H-M   'P 1'
#
loop_
_entity.id
_entity.type
_entity.pdbx_description
1 polymer ?
#
loop_
_entity_poly.entity_id
_entity_poly.type
_entity_poly.pdbx_seq_one_letter_code
_entity_poly.pdbx_strand_id
1 'polypeptide(L)'
;MILMTSNPVPPLVVAAVVLRSRSEFQGLPHVTAAVSLFLDTSGAFSPLEACKLGSARLLDRIWHSSHDLVNDSDTSNSMERDPKWLRRFLHTDKHYQQYIFSEGLMDAVPRKNLELVQWLLSTFKGLTVSSEVVARACLAGSMETLQLLYANDSRVLGAGCGNHVEWGESTLSAAIQSRRSDVVWWLFRHIPDANYNLRAALWSAVQMGDVLMAEWLVLRGAEWPDLRGERVVAHEVAALGRVDVLQWLEERGQLDGVAGMVIKAAEKGRLDTVRWLIERTPSDDGSRLDATVLRYEVYLSIHGAAINGHLEVAKCLREFSKRSISSLRVNQLPMSISRVEDSLPQFQAMMDGEDVDQNPM
;
A
#
# COMPACT_ATOMS: atom_id res chain seq x y z
N MET A 1 -1.66 -30.14 42.70
CA MET A 1 -0.74 -29.02 42.39
C MET A 1 0.41 -29.58 41.56
N ILE A 2 0.33 -29.47 40.23
CA ILE A 2 1.44 -29.82 39.36
C ILE A 2 2.35 -28.59 39.36
N LEU A 3 3.54 -28.74 39.94
CA LEU A 3 4.63 -27.78 39.83
C LEU A 3 4.90 -27.59 38.34
N MET A 4 4.53 -26.41 37.80
CA MET A 4 4.98 -25.99 36.48
C MET A 4 6.48 -25.75 36.59
N THR A 5 7.26 -26.76 36.25
CA THR A 5 8.69 -26.62 36.03
C THR A 5 8.89 -25.56 34.96
N SER A 6 9.55 -24.46 35.33
CA SER A 6 10.04 -23.45 34.39
C SER A 6 10.78 -24.16 33.27
N ASN A 7 10.30 -24.03 32.03
CA ASN A 7 11.06 -24.51 30.88
C ASN A 7 12.36 -23.68 30.85
N PRO A 8 13.55 -24.30 31.00
CA PRO A 8 14.80 -23.55 31.03
C PRO A 8 15.01 -22.88 29.67
N VAL A 9 15.33 -21.59 29.69
CA VAL A 9 15.67 -20.81 28.48
C VAL A 9 16.73 -21.58 27.69
N PRO A 10 16.50 -21.93 26.41
CA PRO A 10 17.45 -22.71 25.64
C PRO A 10 18.79 -21.97 25.54
N PRO A 11 19.94 -22.62 25.79
CA PRO A 11 21.24 -21.96 25.85
C PRO A 11 21.61 -21.31 24.52
N LEU A 12 22.39 -20.22 24.58
CA LEU A 12 22.83 -19.49 23.38
C LEU A 12 23.60 -20.46 22.48
N VAL A 13 23.28 -20.46 21.18
CA VAL A 13 23.96 -21.33 20.20
C VAL A 13 25.48 -21.11 20.26
N VAL A 14 25.92 -19.86 20.42
CA VAL A 14 27.34 -19.52 20.57
C VAL A 14 27.96 -20.18 21.81
N ALA A 15 27.30 -20.09 22.97
CA ALA A 15 27.78 -20.72 24.20
C ALA A 15 27.81 -22.26 24.09
N ALA A 16 26.75 -22.85 23.50
CA ALA A 16 26.65 -24.29 23.30
C ALA A 16 27.71 -24.82 22.32
N VAL A 17 28.00 -24.09 21.24
CA VAL A 17 29.01 -24.48 20.24
C VAL A 17 30.43 -24.35 20.82
N VAL A 18 30.73 -23.23 21.50
CA VAL A 18 32.06 -22.99 22.10
C VAL A 18 32.36 -23.99 23.22
N LEU A 19 31.35 -24.39 24.00
CA LEU A 19 31.56 -25.35 25.08
C LEU A 19 31.54 -26.80 24.59
N ARG A 20 30.84 -27.11 23.49
CA ARG A 20 30.88 -28.44 22.86
C ARG A 20 32.22 -28.76 22.20
N SER A 21 32.94 -27.74 21.71
CA SER A 21 34.28 -27.91 21.13
C SER A 21 35.36 -28.20 22.18
N ARG A 22 35.05 -28.06 23.47
CA ARG A 22 35.94 -28.39 24.58
C ARG A 22 35.47 -29.68 25.26
N SER A 23 36.24 -30.76 25.12
CA SER A 23 35.92 -32.08 25.68
C SER A 23 35.70 -32.07 27.19
N GLU A 24 36.35 -31.14 27.91
CA GLU A 24 36.23 -30.94 29.36
C GLU A 24 34.81 -30.59 29.82
N PHE A 25 34.00 -29.95 28.96
CA PHE A 25 32.67 -29.44 29.33
C PHE A 25 31.51 -30.26 28.73
N GLN A 26 31.78 -31.34 27.99
CA GLN A 26 30.74 -32.16 27.32
C GLN A 26 29.74 -32.81 28.29
N GLY A 27 30.11 -33.00 29.56
CA GLY A 27 29.25 -33.57 30.60
C GLY A 27 28.60 -32.55 31.56
N LEU A 28 28.79 -31.24 31.34
CA LEU A 28 28.40 -30.19 32.29
C LEU A 28 27.34 -29.22 31.69
N PRO A 29 26.07 -29.66 31.54
CA PRO A 29 25.02 -28.83 30.95
C PRO A 29 24.74 -27.56 31.77
N HIS A 30 24.96 -27.60 33.09
CA HIS A 30 24.78 -26.44 33.98
C HIS A 30 25.82 -25.34 33.74
N VAL A 31 27.05 -25.67 33.36
CA VAL A 31 28.08 -24.66 33.01
C VAL A 31 27.67 -23.96 31.71
N THR A 32 27.16 -24.72 30.74
CA THR A 32 26.64 -24.17 29.49
C THR A 32 25.44 -23.24 29.74
N ALA A 33 24.53 -23.63 30.64
CA ALA A 33 23.41 -22.78 31.05
C ALA A 33 23.88 -21.50 31.76
N ALA A 34 24.84 -21.59 32.68
CA ALA A 34 25.37 -20.44 33.41
C ALA A 34 26.11 -19.45 32.50
N VAL A 35 26.96 -19.93 31.60
CA VAL A 35 27.64 -19.09 30.60
C VAL A 35 26.62 -18.46 29.65
N SER A 36 25.60 -19.23 29.23
CA SER A 36 24.52 -18.69 28.41
C SER A 36 23.74 -17.59 29.13
N LEU A 37 23.43 -17.77 30.42
CA LEU A 37 22.71 -16.80 31.23
C LEU A 37 23.55 -15.51 31.41
N PHE A 38 24.85 -15.66 31.67
CA PHE A 38 25.77 -14.52 31.80
C PHE A 38 25.88 -13.70 30.51
N LEU A 39 25.91 -14.38 29.35
CA LEU A 39 25.97 -13.73 28.05
C LEU A 39 24.59 -13.24 27.57
N ASP A 40 23.51 -13.52 28.30
CA ASP A 40 22.16 -13.19 27.85
C ASP A 40 21.84 -11.71 28.04
N THR A 41 21.98 -10.94 26.96
CA THR A 41 21.56 -9.55 26.91
C THR A 41 20.13 -9.37 26.42
N SER A 42 19.35 -10.45 26.25
CA SER A 42 17.93 -10.36 25.85
C SER A 42 17.09 -9.55 26.85
N GLY A 43 17.52 -9.48 28.12
CA GLY A 43 16.98 -8.58 29.13
C GLY A 43 16.99 -7.09 28.72
N ALA A 44 17.84 -6.69 27.76
CA ALA A 44 17.90 -5.30 27.29
C ALA A 44 16.87 -4.94 26.20
N PHE A 45 16.32 -5.92 25.47
CA PHE A 45 15.48 -5.68 24.28
C PHE A 45 13.97 -5.77 24.53
N SER A 46 13.21 -4.75 24.17
CA SER A 46 11.74 -4.86 24.17
C SER A 46 11.25 -5.92 23.17
N PRO A 47 10.09 -6.55 23.42
CA PRO A 47 9.50 -7.49 22.47
C PRO A 47 9.32 -6.88 21.06
N LEU A 48 8.91 -5.62 20.99
CA LEU A 48 8.73 -4.92 19.72
C LEU A 48 10.05 -4.70 18.97
N GLU A 49 11.14 -4.38 19.67
CA GLU A 49 12.47 -4.31 19.03
C GLU A 49 12.91 -5.65 18.48
N ALA A 50 12.60 -6.75 19.17
CA ALA A 50 12.86 -8.09 18.67
C ALA A 50 12.02 -8.44 17.43
N CYS A 51 10.75 -8.00 17.38
CA CYS A 51 9.92 -8.06 16.17
C CYS A 51 10.53 -7.25 15.01
N LYS A 52 10.99 -6.03 15.27
CA LYS A 52 11.68 -5.16 14.28
C LYS A 52 12.97 -5.76 13.77
N LEU A 53 13.68 -6.54 14.59
CA LEU A 53 14.86 -7.31 14.18
C LEU A 53 14.50 -8.59 13.41
N GLY A 54 13.23 -9.03 13.44
CA GLY A 54 12.77 -10.23 12.75
C GLY A 54 13.19 -11.53 13.44
N SER A 55 13.58 -11.50 14.71
CA SER A 55 14.17 -12.66 15.39
C SER A 55 13.18 -13.37 16.30
N ALA A 56 12.58 -14.46 15.80
CA ALA A 56 11.70 -15.33 16.60
C ALA A 56 12.43 -15.91 17.82
N ARG A 57 13.72 -16.23 17.68
CA ARG A 57 14.56 -16.77 18.78
C ARG A 57 14.81 -15.76 19.89
N LEU A 58 14.97 -14.48 19.54
CA LEU A 58 15.12 -13.42 20.55
C LEU A 58 13.81 -13.20 21.30
N LEU A 59 12.68 -13.22 20.59
CA LEU A 59 11.35 -13.15 21.20
C LEU A 59 11.06 -14.34 22.12
N ASP A 60 11.41 -15.54 21.68
CA ASP A 60 11.25 -16.76 22.49
C ASP A 60 12.03 -16.65 23.81
N ARG A 61 13.24 -16.12 23.76
CA ARG A 61 14.04 -15.84 24.96
C ARG A 61 13.42 -14.76 25.84
N ILE A 62 12.98 -13.65 25.26
CA ILE A 62 12.31 -12.57 25.99
C ILE A 62 11.05 -13.09 26.68
N TRP A 63 10.27 -13.95 26.00
CA TRP A 63 9.05 -14.56 26.51
C TRP A 63 9.30 -15.41 27.75
N HIS A 64 10.29 -16.31 27.69
CA HIS A 64 10.66 -17.17 28.82
C HIS A 64 11.30 -16.38 29.96
N SER A 65 12.23 -15.44 29.67
CA SER A 65 12.85 -14.61 30.71
C SER A 65 11.85 -13.71 31.45
N SER A 66 10.73 -13.36 30.79
CA SER A 66 9.67 -12.59 31.42
C SER A 66 8.94 -13.34 32.54
N HIS A 67 8.99 -14.67 32.58
CA HIS A 67 8.33 -15.46 33.61
C HIS A 67 9.07 -15.35 34.96
N ASP A 68 10.39 -15.14 34.91
CA ASP A 68 11.22 -14.96 36.10
C ASP A 68 10.96 -13.59 36.78
N LEU A 69 10.66 -12.55 35.98
CA LEU A 69 10.34 -11.20 36.46
C LEU A 69 8.96 -11.07 37.14
N VAL A 70 8.04 -12.00 36.89
CA VAL A 70 6.71 -12.01 37.56
C VAL A 70 6.84 -12.59 38.98
N ASN A 71 7.80 -13.47 39.21
CA ASN A 71 8.01 -14.16 40.49
C ASN A 71 8.88 -13.36 41.48
N ASP A 72 9.58 -12.33 41.00
CA ASP A 72 10.43 -11.47 41.83
C ASP A 72 9.59 -10.33 42.43
N SER A 73 9.11 -10.52 43.66
CA SER A 73 8.25 -9.56 44.39
C SER A 73 8.99 -8.31 44.90
N ASP A 74 10.32 -8.27 44.81
CA ASP A 74 11.15 -7.33 45.58
C ASP A 74 11.58 -6.06 44.82
N THR A 75 11.20 -5.90 43.54
CA THR A 75 11.57 -4.72 42.74
C THR A 75 10.53 -3.58 42.86
N SER A 76 10.30 -3.09 44.08
CA SER A 76 9.42 -1.93 44.31
C SER A 76 10.12 -0.57 44.09
N ASN A 77 11.46 -0.53 43.97
CA ASN A 77 12.22 0.73 44.10
C ASN A 77 12.95 1.22 42.83
N SER A 78 12.85 0.56 41.68
CA SER A 78 13.49 1.00 40.41
C SER A 78 12.48 1.29 39.29
N MET A 79 11.24 1.62 39.65
CA MET A 79 10.05 1.47 38.82
C MET A 79 9.88 2.52 37.70
N GLU A 80 10.61 3.65 37.70
CA GLU A 80 10.16 4.83 36.94
C GLU A 80 11.03 5.27 35.74
N ARG A 81 12.12 4.58 35.38
CA ARG A 81 12.98 5.04 34.27
C ARG A 81 13.22 4.08 33.10
N ASP A 82 12.88 2.81 33.22
CA ASP A 82 13.15 1.84 32.14
C ASP A 82 11.83 1.28 31.60
N PRO A 83 11.45 1.51 30.32
CA PRO A 83 10.20 1.00 29.72
C PRO A 83 10.06 -0.54 29.73
N LYS A 84 11.05 -1.24 30.29
CA LYS A 84 11.18 -2.70 30.37
C LYS A 84 10.35 -3.33 31.49
N TRP A 85 9.83 -2.56 32.46
CA TRP A 85 8.87 -3.06 33.47
C TRP A 85 7.60 -3.62 32.83
N LEU A 86 7.24 -3.12 31.63
CA LEU A 86 6.09 -3.57 30.85
C LEU A 86 6.17 -5.06 30.47
N ARG A 87 7.37 -5.68 30.47
CA ARG A 87 7.49 -7.12 30.20
C ARG A 87 6.74 -7.97 31.22
N ARG A 88 6.63 -7.54 32.47
CA ARG A 88 5.87 -8.27 33.49
C ARG A 88 4.40 -8.48 33.09
N PHE A 89 3.87 -7.65 32.18
CA PHE A 89 2.51 -7.73 31.67
C PHE A 89 2.35 -8.65 30.46
N LEU A 90 3.45 -9.20 29.91
CA LEU A 90 3.42 -10.13 28.77
C LEU A 90 2.55 -11.35 29.01
N HIS A 91 2.46 -11.82 30.25
CA HIS A 91 1.71 -13.01 30.62
C HIS A 91 0.38 -12.71 31.32
N THR A 92 0.18 -11.48 31.79
CA THR A 92 -0.95 -11.13 32.67
C THR A 92 -1.99 -10.24 32.00
N ASP A 93 -1.58 -9.30 31.14
CA ASP A 93 -2.48 -8.33 30.52
C ASP A 93 -2.79 -8.71 29.06
N LYS A 94 -4.05 -9.05 28.81
CA LYS A 94 -4.54 -9.44 27.48
C LYS A 94 -4.47 -8.28 26.47
N HIS A 95 -4.67 -7.04 26.88
CA HIS A 95 -4.59 -5.89 25.98
C HIS A 95 -3.15 -5.62 25.55
N TYR A 96 -2.21 -5.77 26.48
CA TYR A 96 -0.78 -5.65 26.16
C TYR A 96 -0.30 -6.79 25.24
N GLN A 97 -0.76 -8.02 25.48
CA GLN A 97 -0.54 -9.15 24.56
C GLN A 97 -1.08 -8.86 23.16
N GLN A 98 -2.32 -8.37 23.06
CA GLN A 98 -2.94 -7.98 21.79
C GLN A 98 -2.15 -6.89 21.07
N TYR A 99 -1.66 -5.89 21.79
CA TYR A 99 -0.83 -4.83 21.22
C TYR A 99 0.47 -5.37 20.62
N ILE A 100 1.23 -6.17 21.39
CA ILE A 100 2.49 -6.75 20.90
C ILE A 100 2.24 -7.71 19.73
N PHE A 101 1.18 -8.50 19.80
CA PHE A 101 0.80 -9.42 18.75
C PHE A 101 0.47 -8.69 17.44
N SER A 102 -0.38 -7.65 17.51
CA SER A 102 -0.73 -6.83 16.35
C SER A 102 0.50 -6.13 15.76
N GLU A 103 1.28 -5.40 16.57
CA GLU A 103 2.47 -4.68 16.10
C GLU A 103 3.55 -5.64 15.56
N GLY A 104 3.76 -6.77 16.23
CA GLY A 104 4.69 -7.81 15.79
C GLY A 104 4.32 -8.39 14.43
N LEU A 105 3.04 -8.65 14.20
CA LEU A 105 2.54 -9.11 12.90
C LEU A 105 2.67 -8.02 11.83
N MET A 106 2.40 -6.77 12.17
CA MET A 106 2.52 -5.63 11.26
C MET A 106 3.94 -5.43 10.73
N ASP A 107 4.96 -5.76 11.53
CA ASP A 107 6.37 -5.75 11.11
C ASP A 107 6.79 -7.04 10.38
N ALA A 108 6.30 -8.20 10.83
CA ALA A 108 6.72 -9.50 10.33
C ALA A 108 6.15 -9.84 8.94
N VAL A 109 4.88 -9.50 8.72
CA VAL A 109 4.12 -9.86 7.52
C VAL A 109 4.67 -9.19 6.26
N PRO A 110 4.93 -7.86 6.21
CA PRO A 110 5.51 -7.22 5.03
C PRO A 110 6.89 -7.76 4.66
N ARG A 111 7.65 -8.24 5.66
CA ARG A 111 8.97 -8.84 5.47
C ARG A 111 8.92 -10.31 5.05
N LYS A 112 7.73 -10.91 4.96
CA LYS A 112 7.51 -12.33 4.65
C LYS A 112 8.26 -13.27 5.61
N ASN A 113 8.43 -12.85 6.86
CA ASN A 113 9.13 -13.64 7.87
C ASN A 113 8.18 -14.70 8.47
N LEU A 114 8.10 -15.85 7.80
CA LEU A 114 7.21 -16.95 8.18
C LEU A 114 7.51 -17.50 9.58
N GLU A 115 8.78 -17.58 9.97
CA GLU A 115 9.19 -18.10 11.29
C GLU A 115 8.65 -17.21 12.41
N LEU A 116 8.78 -15.88 12.25
CA LEU A 116 8.26 -14.92 13.22
C LEU A 116 6.73 -14.91 13.27
N VAL A 117 6.07 -14.95 12.12
CA VAL A 117 4.60 -15.02 12.05
C VAL A 117 4.08 -16.29 12.71
N GLN A 118 4.70 -17.44 12.42
CA GLN A 118 4.32 -18.72 13.03
C GLN A 118 4.54 -18.70 14.53
N TRP A 119 5.67 -18.15 15.01
CA TRP A 119 5.93 -18.01 16.43
C TRP A 119 4.84 -17.16 17.10
N LEU A 120 4.53 -15.97 16.57
CA LEU A 120 3.50 -15.08 17.11
C LEU A 120 2.12 -15.77 17.18
N LEU A 121 1.70 -16.45 16.11
CA LEU A 121 0.41 -17.17 16.06
C LEU A 121 0.35 -18.32 17.08
N SER A 122 1.47 -19.02 17.29
CA SER A 122 1.55 -20.16 18.21
C SER A 122 1.62 -19.76 19.68
N THR A 123 2.28 -18.65 19.98
CA THR A 123 2.46 -18.13 21.35
C THR A 123 1.20 -17.43 21.83
N PHE A 124 0.58 -16.62 20.99
CA PHE A 124 -0.56 -15.77 21.35
C PHE A 124 -1.89 -16.33 20.84
N LYS A 125 -2.32 -17.49 21.35
CA LYS A 125 -3.58 -18.12 20.95
C LYS A 125 -4.80 -17.37 21.51
N GLY A 126 -5.86 -17.29 20.72
CA GLY A 126 -7.13 -16.65 21.11
C GLY A 126 -7.13 -15.13 20.99
N LEU A 127 -6.10 -14.54 20.39
CA LEU A 127 -6.04 -13.12 20.05
C LEU A 127 -6.64 -12.86 18.67
N THR A 128 -6.98 -11.60 18.41
CA THR A 128 -7.58 -11.19 17.14
C THR A 128 -6.48 -10.74 16.17
N VAL A 129 -6.54 -11.21 14.92
CA VAL A 129 -5.75 -10.69 13.81
C VAL A 129 -6.62 -9.68 13.08
N SER A 130 -6.23 -8.41 13.15
CA SER A 130 -7.01 -7.32 12.54
C SER A 130 -7.04 -7.40 11.02
N SER A 131 -8.09 -6.83 10.42
CA SER A 131 -8.23 -6.71 8.96
C SER A 131 -7.01 -6.06 8.30
N GLU A 132 -6.39 -5.11 9.00
CA GLU A 132 -5.20 -4.39 8.54
C GLU A 132 -3.95 -5.29 8.39
N VAL A 133 -3.75 -6.25 9.29
CA VAL A 133 -2.64 -7.23 9.17
C VAL A 133 -2.84 -8.12 7.95
N VAL A 134 -4.09 -8.58 7.75
CA VAL A 134 -4.44 -9.41 6.60
C VAL A 134 -4.29 -8.63 5.30
N ALA A 135 -4.69 -7.35 5.28
CA ALA A 135 -4.49 -6.46 4.15
C ALA A 135 -3.00 -6.27 3.83
N ARG A 136 -2.13 -6.10 4.84
CA ARG A 136 -0.67 -6.08 4.63
C ARG A 136 -0.14 -7.40 4.06
N ALA A 137 -0.66 -8.55 4.47
CA ALA A 137 -0.29 -9.84 3.89
C ALA A 137 -0.67 -9.93 2.41
N CYS A 138 -1.88 -9.47 2.06
CA CYS A 138 -2.35 -9.39 0.68
C CYS A 138 -1.50 -8.43 -0.17
N LEU A 139 -1.14 -7.27 0.38
CA LEU A 139 -0.29 -6.27 -0.27
C LEU A 139 1.13 -6.80 -0.50
N ALA A 140 1.69 -7.52 0.47
CA ALA A 140 2.99 -8.17 0.33
C ALA A 140 2.96 -9.31 -0.70
N GLY A 141 1.77 -9.82 -1.04
CA GLY A 141 1.58 -10.91 -2.00
C GLY A 141 2.25 -12.21 -1.55
N SER A 142 2.31 -12.49 -0.24
CA SER A 142 2.79 -13.77 0.26
C SER A 142 1.60 -14.70 0.48
N MET A 143 1.49 -15.70 -0.38
CA MET A 143 0.45 -16.72 -0.27
C MET A 143 0.70 -17.58 0.99
N GLU A 144 1.95 -17.79 1.35
CA GLU A 144 2.36 -18.60 2.50
C GLU A 144 1.90 -17.96 3.82
N THR A 145 2.04 -16.64 3.98
CA THR A 145 1.53 -15.96 5.19
C THR A 145 0.01 -16.04 5.26
N LEU A 146 -0.69 -15.88 4.14
CA LEU A 146 -2.16 -15.99 4.08
C LEU A 146 -2.65 -17.40 4.41
N GLN A 147 -1.98 -18.43 3.88
CA GLN A 147 -2.26 -19.83 4.20
C GLN A 147 -1.99 -20.12 5.68
N LEU A 148 -0.93 -19.57 6.26
CA LEU A 148 -0.65 -19.70 7.70
C LEU A 148 -1.73 -19.01 8.54
N LEU A 149 -2.15 -17.80 8.18
CA LEU A 149 -3.23 -17.09 8.88
C LEU A 149 -4.54 -17.87 8.82
N TYR A 150 -4.88 -18.42 7.66
CA TYR A 150 -6.09 -19.25 7.47
C TYR A 150 -6.03 -20.58 8.21
N ALA A 151 -4.88 -21.27 8.19
CA ALA A 151 -4.69 -22.49 8.94
C ALA A 151 -4.78 -22.27 10.46
N ASN A 152 -4.49 -21.05 10.94
CA ASN A 152 -4.61 -20.66 12.35
C ASN A 152 -5.94 -19.96 12.67
N ASP A 153 -6.86 -19.82 11.72
CA ASP A 153 -8.12 -19.15 11.96
C ASP A 153 -9.03 -20.02 12.83
N SER A 154 -9.58 -19.42 13.88
CA SER A 154 -10.65 -19.96 14.72
C SER A 154 -11.84 -20.53 13.94
N ARG A 155 -12.15 -19.98 12.75
CA ARG A 155 -13.21 -20.49 11.87
C ARG A 155 -12.88 -21.87 11.30
N VAL A 156 -11.59 -22.13 11.03
CA VAL A 156 -11.10 -23.38 10.45
C VAL A 156 -10.80 -24.41 11.54
N LEU A 157 -10.20 -23.98 12.65
CA LEU A 157 -9.78 -24.86 13.75
C LEU A 157 -10.87 -25.15 14.79
N GLY A 158 -11.96 -24.38 14.79
CA GLY A 158 -13.04 -24.50 15.75
C GLY A 158 -12.93 -23.51 16.93
N ALA A 159 -14.06 -23.28 17.60
CA ALA A 159 -14.17 -22.29 18.68
C ALA A 159 -13.18 -22.58 19.82
N GLY A 160 -12.40 -21.56 20.22
CA GLY A 160 -11.38 -21.68 21.27
C GLY A 160 -10.02 -22.20 20.80
N CYS A 161 -9.88 -22.56 19.52
CA CYS A 161 -8.61 -22.93 18.91
C CYS A 161 -8.16 -21.83 17.92
N GLY A 162 -6.86 -21.56 17.86
CA GLY A 162 -6.29 -20.58 16.92
C GLY A 162 -6.55 -19.12 17.29
N ASN A 163 -6.52 -18.26 16.27
CA ASN A 163 -6.69 -16.81 16.36
C ASN A 163 -7.92 -16.38 15.57
N HIS A 164 -8.61 -15.34 16.03
CA HIS A 164 -9.76 -14.82 15.30
C HIS A 164 -9.28 -13.89 14.19
N VAL A 165 -9.37 -14.33 12.93
CA VAL A 165 -8.89 -13.54 11.79
C VAL A 165 -10.02 -12.75 11.14
N GLU A 166 -9.84 -11.44 11.04
CA GLU A 166 -10.79 -10.52 10.42
C GLU A 166 -10.54 -10.43 8.91
N TRP A 167 -11.13 -11.34 8.16
CA TRP A 167 -11.13 -11.29 6.69
C TRP A 167 -12.18 -10.31 6.15
N GLY A 168 -11.86 -9.59 5.07
CA GLY A 168 -12.80 -8.68 4.39
C GLY A 168 -12.26 -7.27 4.22
N GLU A 169 -13.10 -6.26 4.44
CA GLU A 169 -12.80 -4.82 4.43
C GLU A 169 -11.76 -4.40 3.36
N SER A 170 -10.49 -4.24 3.74
CA SER A 170 -9.40 -3.74 2.88
C SER A 170 -8.54 -4.85 2.23
N THR A 171 -8.80 -6.13 2.54
CA THR A 171 -8.02 -7.27 2.04
C THR A 171 -8.07 -7.40 0.52
N LEU A 172 -9.26 -7.22 -0.07
CA LEU A 172 -9.44 -7.34 -1.52
C LEU A 172 -8.75 -6.20 -2.29
N SER A 173 -8.88 -4.96 -1.82
CA SER A 173 -8.16 -3.82 -2.41
C SER A 173 -6.65 -4.02 -2.34
N ALA A 174 -6.13 -4.51 -1.21
CA ALA A 174 -4.70 -4.77 -1.05
C ALA A 174 -4.20 -5.90 -1.97
N ALA A 175 -4.99 -6.96 -2.16
CA ALA A 175 -4.66 -8.04 -3.09
C ALA A 175 -4.60 -7.57 -4.56
N ILE A 176 -5.50 -6.67 -4.95
CA ILE A 176 -5.49 -6.07 -6.29
C ILE A 176 -4.27 -5.15 -6.47
N GLN A 177 -3.94 -4.34 -5.45
CA GLN A 177 -2.78 -3.47 -5.47
C GLN A 177 -1.45 -4.23 -5.58
N SER A 178 -1.37 -5.45 -5.03
CA SER A 178 -0.17 -6.29 -5.17
C SER A 178 -0.02 -6.92 -6.58
N ARG A 179 -0.98 -6.71 -7.49
CA ARG A 179 -1.03 -7.29 -8.84
C ARG A 179 -0.94 -8.83 -8.84
N ARG A 180 -1.46 -9.44 -7.78
CA ARG A 180 -1.47 -10.89 -7.55
C ARG A 180 -2.90 -11.40 -7.59
N SER A 181 -3.43 -11.58 -8.80
CA SER A 181 -4.80 -12.08 -9.01
C SER A 181 -5.02 -13.46 -8.36
N ASP A 182 -3.96 -14.27 -8.21
CA ASP A 182 -3.99 -15.54 -7.47
C ASP A 182 -4.41 -15.37 -6.01
N VAL A 183 -4.01 -14.28 -5.34
CA VAL A 183 -4.46 -13.96 -3.97
C VAL A 183 -5.96 -13.64 -3.97
N VAL A 184 -6.43 -12.87 -4.94
CA VAL A 184 -7.86 -12.55 -5.09
C VAL A 184 -8.67 -13.84 -5.25
N TRP A 185 -8.26 -14.73 -6.16
CA TRP A 185 -8.96 -15.99 -6.39
C TRP A 185 -8.93 -16.92 -5.17
N TRP A 186 -7.80 -16.95 -4.46
CA TRP A 186 -7.67 -17.74 -3.24
C TRP A 186 -8.61 -17.25 -2.13
N LEU A 187 -8.70 -15.93 -1.93
CA LEU A 187 -9.62 -15.32 -0.96
C LEU A 187 -11.08 -15.71 -1.26
N PHE A 188 -11.51 -15.58 -2.51
CA PHE A 188 -12.87 -15.93 -2.92
C PHE A 188 -13.17 -17.44 -2.83
N ARG A 189 -12.16 -18.29 -3.02
CA ARG A 189 -12.32 -19.75 -2.93
C ARG A 189 -12.43 -20.23 -1.49
N HIS A 190 -11.64 -19.66 -0.58
CA HIS A 190 -11.53 -20.15 0.79
C HIS A 190 -12.37 -19.36 1.80
N ILE A 191 -12.75 -18.12 1.47
CA ILE A 191 -13.40 -17.18 2.38
C ILE A 191 -14.52 -16.40 1.66
N PRO A 192 -15.51 -17.09 1.06
CA PRO A 192 -16.56 -16.42 0.27
C PRO A 192 -17.46 -15.51 1.11
N ASP A 193 -17.62 -15.78 2.40
CA ASP A 193 -18.55 -15.08 3.30
C ASP A 193 -17.95 -13.83 3.97
N ALA A 194 -16.73 -13.43 3.61
CA ALA A 194 -16.12 -12.22 4.15
C ALA A 194 -16.78 -10.96 3.59
N ASN A 195 -16.91 -9.93 4.44
CA ASN A 195 -17.47 -8.65 4.06
C ASN A 195 -16.45 -7.81 3.26
N TYR A 196 -16.27 -8.12 1.99
CA TYR A 196 -15.34 -7.43 1.10
C TYR A 196 -15.84 -6.04 0.69
N ASN A 197 -15.00 -5.02 0.80
CA ASN A 197 -15.31 -3.70 0.26
C ASN A 197 -15.08 -3.68 -1.27
N LEU A 198 -16.10 -4.11 -2.02
CA LEU A 198 -16.06 -4.19 -3.48
C LEU A 198 -15.83 -2.84 -4.15
N ARG A 199 -16.32 -1.75 -3.55
CA ARG A 199 -16.14 -0.37 -4.01
C ARG A 199 -14.67 0.06 -3.95
N ALA A 200 -14.00 -0.18 -2.83
CA ALA A 200 -12.57 0.09 -2.67
C ALA A 200 -11.71 -0.81 -3.57
N ALA A 201 -12.13 -2.06 -3.77
CA ALA A 201 -11.50 -3.00 -4.68
C ALA A 201 -11.59 -2.52 -6.14
N LEU A 202 -12.77 -2.06 -6.58
CA LEU A 202 -12.98 -1.54 -7.94
C LEU A 202 -12.10 -0.33 -8.21
N TRP A 203 -12.04 0.60 -7.25
CA TRP A 203 -11.15 1.75 -7.35
C TRP A 203 -9.68 1.34 -7.45
N SER A 204 -9.25 0.35 -6.68
CA SER A 204 -7.87 -0.17 -6.74
C SER A 204 -7.57 -0.82 -8.10
N ALA A 205 -8.51 -1.55 -8.69
CA ALA A 205 -8.36 -2.15 -10.03
C ALA A 205 -8.18 -1.06 -11.10
N VAL A 206 -9.01 -0.02 -11.04
CA VAL A 206 -8.91 1.16 -11.93
C VAL A 206 -7.55 1.86 -11.78
N GLN A 207 -7.07 2.08 -10.56
CA GLN A 207 -5.75 2.66 -10.32
C GLN A 207 -4.62 1.81 -10.92
N MET A 208 -4.76 0.48 -10.85
CA MET A 208 -3.77 -0.45 -11.40
C MET A 208 -3.84 -0.60 -12.92
N GLY A 209 -4.96 -0.23 -13.56
CA GLY A 209 -5.22 -0.49 -14.97
C GLY A 209 -5.68 -1.94 -15.23
N ASP A 210 -6.14 -2.66 -14.20
CA ASP A 210 -6.60 -4.04 -14.35
C ASP A 210 -8.07 -4.05 -14.76
N VAL A 211 -8.30 -3.85 -16.07
CA VAL A 211 -9.64 -3.78 -16.67
C VAL A 211 -10.41 -5.08 -16.46
N LEU A 212 -9.76 -6.24 -16.57
CA LEU A 212 -10.41 -7.55 -16.37
C LEU A 212 -10.89 -7.71 -14.94
N MET A 213 -10.08 -7.30 -13.95
CA MET A 213 -10.50 -7.31 -12.55
C MET A 213 -11.62 -6.30 -12.28
N ALA A 214 -11.53 -5.09 -12.86
CA ALA A 214 -12.58 -4.08 -12.74
C ALA A 214 -13.92 -4.59 -13.31
N GLU A 215 -13.90 -5.21 -14.49
CA GLU A 215 -15.07 -5.83 -15.11
C GLU A 215 -15.66 -6.94 -14.22
N TRP A 216 -14.80 -7.82 -13.70
CA TRP A 216 -15.23 -8.89 -12.80
C TRP A 216 -15.88 -8.36 -11.51
N LEU A 217 -15.34 -7.29 -10.92
CA LEU A 217 -15.90 -6.65 -9.72
C LEU A 217 -17.25 -5.99 -10.01
N VAL A 218 -17.39 -5.32 -11.15
CA VAL A 218 -18.67 -4.72 -11.59
C VAL A 218 -19.74 -5.80 -11.77
N LEU A 219 -19.41 -6.93 -12.39
CA LEU A 219 -20.34 -8.06 -12.54
C LEU A 219 -20.81 -8.65 -11.19
N ARG A 220 -20.03 -8.44 -10.13
CA ARG A 220 -20.36 -8.82 -8.74
C ARG A 220 -21.17 -7.75 -7.99
N GLY A 221 -21.55 -6.66 -8.65
CA GLY A 221 -22.30 -5.57 -8.04
C GLY A 221 -21.41 -4.53 -7.35
N ALA A 222 -20.12 -4.44 -7.69
CA ALA A 222 -19.30 -3.33 -7.22
C ALA A 222 -19.85 -2.00 -7.78
N GLU A 223 -20.20 -1.10 -6.88
CA GLU A 223 -20.59 0.26 -7.24
C GLU A 223 -19.36 1.17 -7.31
N TRP A 224 -19.46 2.19 -8.17
CA TRP A 224 -18.50 3.28 -8.17
C TRP A 224 -18.46 3.98 -6.80
N PRO A 225 -17.29 4.44 -6.34
CA PRO A 225 -17.23 5.27 -5.14
C PRO A 225 -18.17 6.46 -5.25
N ASP A 226 -18.80 6.87 -4.15
CA ASP A 226 -19.76 8.01 -4.03
C ASP A 226 -19.11 9.39 -4.31
N LEU A 227 -18.15 9.46 -5.22
CA LEU A 227 -17.48 10.65 -5.71
C LEU A 227 -18.41 11.46 -6.61
N ARG A 228 -19.59 11.89 -6.13
CA ARG A 228 -20.45 12.91 -6.76
C ARG A 228 -20.53 12.83 -8.31
N GLY A 229 -20.70 11.62 -8.87
CA GLY A 229 -20.95 11.37 -10.29
C GLY A 229 -19.81 10.69 -11.07
N GLU A 230 -20.20 9.93 -12.10
CA GLU A 230 -19.31 9.17 -13.01
C GLU A 230 -18.20 10.02 -13.65
N ARG A 231 -18.47 11.33 -13.83
CA ARG A 231 -17.49 12.31 -14.34
C ARG A 231 -16.21 12.39 -13.50
N VAL A 232 -16.31 12.32 -12.17
CA VAL A 232 -15.14 12.44 -11.28
C VAL A 232 -14.21 11.24 -11.43
N VAL A 233 -14.76 10.05 -11.66
CA VAL A 233 -13.97 8.83 -11.91
C VAL A 233 -13.14 9.02 -13.17
N ALA A 234 -13.74 9.43 -14.27
CA ALA A 234 -13.04 9.62 -15.54
C ALA A 234 -11.93 10.69 -15.48
N HIS A 235 -12.14 11.80 -14.76
CA HIS A 235 -11.10 12.81 -14.52
C HIS A 235 -9.88 12.26 -13.79
N GLU A 236 -10.11 11.46 -12.76
CA GLU A 236 -9.02 10.82 -12.01
C GLU A 236 -8.31 9.72 -12.82
N VAL A 237 -9.06 8.92 -13.59
CA VAL A 237 -8.46 7.94 -14.52
C VAL A 237 -7.58 8.64 -15.55
N ALA A 238 -8.01 9.79 -16.07
CA ALA A 238 -7.21 10.62 -16.97
C ALA A 238 -5.94 11.17 -16.29
N ALA A 239 -6.04 11.62 -15.03
CA ALA A 239 -4.90 12.05 -14.22
C ALA A 239 -3.88 10.91 -13.96
N LEU A 240 -4.38 9.68 -13.79
CA LEU A 240 -3.56 8.47 -13.62
C LEU A 240 -2.87 8.03 -14.91
N GLY A 241 -3.37 8.47 -16.06
CA GLY A 241 -2.83 8.14 -17.37
C GLY A 241 -3.27 6.77 -17.89
N ARG A 242 -4.42 6.28 -17.46
CA ARG A 242 -4.93 4.93 -17.76
C ARG A 242 -5.87 4.97 -18.96
N VAL A 243 -5.28 5.01 -20.16
CA VAL A 243 -6.04 5.04 -21.43
C VAL A 243 -6.85 3.76 -21.63
N ASP A 244 -6.29 2.62 -21.21
CA ASP A 244 -6.95 1.32 -21.13
C ASP A 244 -8.28 1.36 -20.37
N VAL A 245 -8.27 1.97 -19.18
CA VAL A 245 -9.48 2.10 -18.35
C VAL A 245 -10.45 3.13 -18.95
N LEU A 246 -9.97 4.22 -19.54
CA LEU A 246 -10.83 5.19 -20.23
C LEU A 246 -11.56 4.58 -21.44
N GLN A 247 -10.86 3.74 -22.22
CA GLN A 247 -11.47 2.97 -23.31
C GLN A 247 -12.54 2.02 -22.78
N TRP A 248 -12.24 1.29 -21.71
CA TRP A 248 -13.21 0.40 -21.08
C TRP A 248 -14.44 1.14 -20.52
N LEU A 249 -14.26 2.31 -19.91
CA LEU A 249 -15.39 3.13 -19.43
C LEU A 249 -16.27 3.61 -20.58
N GLU A 250 -15.67 3.94 -21.71
CA GLU A 250 -16.37 4.38 -22.91
C GLU A 250 -17.16 3.27 -23.59
N GLU A 251 -16.60 2.07 -23.69
CA GLU A 251 -17.32 0.89 -24.22
C GLU A 251 -18.60 0.60 -23.43
N ARG A 252 -18.63 1.00 -22.15
CA ARG A 252 -19.80 0.88 -21.27
C ARG A 252 -20.76 2.07 -21.34
N GLY A 253 -20.46 3.09 -22.15
CA GLY A 253 -21.23 4.33 -22.21
C GLY A 253 -21.17 5.15 -20.92
N GLN A 254 -20.16 4.95 -20.06
CA GLN A 254 -19.99 5.67 -18.78
C GLN A 254 -19.06 6.88 -18.91
N LEU A 255 -18.77 7.31 -20.14
CA LEU A 255 -17.88 8.42 -20.45
C LEU A 255 -18.69 9.58 -21.07
N ASP A 256 -19.34 10.39 -20.23
CA ASP A 256 -20.14 11.55 -20.66
C ASP A 256 -19.29 12.82 -20.86
N GLY A 257 -18.78 12.96 -22.09
CA GLY A 257 -18.02 14.13 -22.56
C GLY A 257 -16.58 14.15 -22.05
N VAL A 258 -15.69 14.81 -22.80
CA VAL A 258 -14.24 14.84 -22.52
C VAL A 258 -13.82 16.03 -21.65
N ALA A 259 -14.76 16.93 -21.36
CA ALA A 259 -14.53 18.18 -20.64
C ALA A 259 -13.83 17.96 -19.28
N GLY A 260 -12.68 18.60 -19.10
CA GLY A 260 -11.84 18.59 -17.89
C GLY A 260 -10.81 17.47 -17.84
N MET A 261 -10.95 16.40 -18.65
CA MET A 261 -10.01 15.26 -18.62
C MET A 261 -8.65 15.65 -19.20
N VAL A 262 -8.64 16.45 -20.27
CA VAL A 262 -7.39 16.92 -20.92
C VAL A 262 -6.57 17.77 -19.95
N ILE A 263 -7.23 18.65 -19.18
CA ILE A 263 -6.58 19.47 -18.16
C ILE A 263 -5.92 18.58 -17.10
N LYS A 264 -6.65 17.60 -16.56
CA LYS A 264 -6.13 16.72 -15.51
C LYS A 264 -5.00 15.82 -16.00
N ALA A 265 -5.12 15.26 -17.20
CA ALA A 265 -4.05 14.49 -17.83
C ALA A 265 -2.81 15.35 -18.09
N ALA A 266 -3.00 16.61 -18.50
CA ALA A 266 -1.91 17.55 -18.77
C ALA A 266 -1.21 18.03 -17.49
N GLU A 267 -1.95 18.35 -16.43
CA GLU A 267 -1.42 18.68 -15.10
C GLU A 267 -0.54 17.56 -14.52
N LYS A 268 -0.82 16.30 -14.86
CA LYS A 268 -0.06 15.12 -14.42
C LYS A 268 0.97 14.61 -15.43
N GLY A 269 1.12 15.27 -16.57
CA GLY A 269 2.12 14.92 -17.57
C GLY A 269 1.81 13.62 -18.34
N ARG A 270 0.54 13.21 -18.43
CA ARG A 270 0.11 11.96 -19.09
C ARG A 270 0.00 12.15 -20.60
N LEU A 271 1.14 12.16 -21.30
CA LEU A 271 1.20 12.44 -22.75
C LEU A 271 0.30 11.52 -23.59
N ASP A 272 0.32 10.21 -23.35
CA ASP A 272 -0.46 9.25 -24.14
C ASP A 272 -1.96 9.44 -23.95
N THR A 273 -2.38 9.77 -22.72
CA THR A 273 -3.77 10.09 -22.41
C THR A 273 -4.20 11.40 -23.04
N VAL A 274 -3.36 12.43 -22.98
CA VAL A 274 -3.63 13.70 -23.67
C VAL A 274 -3.77 13.48 -25.17
N ARG A 275 -2.86 12.71 -25.79
CA ARG A 275 -2.95 12.38 -27.22
C ARG A 275 -4.24 11.64 -27.54
N TRP A 276 -4.56 10.60 -26.79
CA TRP A 276 -5.79 9.82 -26.99
C TRP A 276 -7.04 10.70 -26.85
N LEU A 277 -7.14 11.53 -25.81
CA LEU A 277 -8.30 12.42 -25.60
C LEU A 277 -8.45 13.44 -26.73
N ILE A 278 -7.35 13.93 -27.28
CA ILE A 278 -7.32 14.92 -28.36
C ILE A 278 -7.67 14.29 -29.71
N GLU A 279 -7.12 13.11 -30.02
CA GLU A 279 -7.40 12.37 -31.26
C GLU A 279 -8.86 11.90 -31.32
N ARG A 280 -9.48 11.66 -30.15
CA ARG A 280 -10.91 11.35 -30.05
C ARG A 280 -11.84 12.50 -30.36
N THR A 281 -11.37 13.73 -30.49
CA THR A 281 -12.27 14.85 -30.80
C THR A 281 -12.66 14.76 -32.28
N PRO A 282 -13.89 14.35 -32.64
CA PRO A 282 -14.28 14.38 -34.03
C PRO A 282 -14.35 15.84 -34.47
N SER A 283 -13.71 16.15 -35.59
CA SER A 283 -13.76 17.48 -36.20
C SER A 283 -15.17 17.87 -36.72
N ASP A 284 -16.18 17.00 -36.63
CA ASP A 284 -17.44 17.19 -37.36
C ASP A 284 -18.73 16.60 -36.73
N ASP A 285 -18.71 16.01 -35.52
CA ASP A 285 -19.96 15.51 -34.92
C ASP A 285 -20.65 16.55 -34.01
N GLY A 286 -21.59 17.30 -34.60
CA GLY A 286 -22.85 17.81 -34.03
C GLY A 286 -22.87 18.72 -32.79
N SER A 287 -22.00 18.51 -31.82
CA SER A 287 -21.93 19.24 -30.55
C SER A 287 -20.95 20.41 -30.66
N ARG A 288 -21.39 21.54 -31.24
CA ARG A 288 -20.58 22.79 -31.30
C ARG A 288 -20.11 23.27 -29.90
N LEU A 289 -20.78 22.85 -28.84
CA LEU A 289 -20.44 23.18 -27.45
C LEU A 289 -19.21 22.40 -26.95
N ASP A 290 -19.09 21.10 -27.24
CA ASP A 290 -17.93 20.32 -26.79
C ASP A 290 -16.63 20.75 -27.49
N ALA A 291 -16.69 21.05 -28.80
CA ALA A 291 -15.51 21.50 -29.54
C ALA A 291 -14.97 22.85 -29.07
N THR A 292 -15.85 23.77 -28.64
CA THR A 292 -15.43 25.09 -28.13
C THR A 292 -14.92 25.02 -26.70
N VAL A 293 -15.58 24.25 -25.83
CA VAL A 293 -15.12 23.98 -24.46
C VAL A 293 -13.74 23.31 -24.49
N LEU A 294 -13.56 22.27 -25.30
CA LEU A 294 -12.27 21.58 -25.46
C LEU A 294 -11.16 22.51 -25.96
N ARG A 295 -11.46 23.48 -26.83
CA ARG A 295 -10.44 24.46 -27.27
C ARG A 295 -9.95 25.34 -26.13
N TYR A 296 -10.86 25.83 -25.28
CA TYR A 296 -10.47 26.56 -24.07
C TYR A 296 -9.70 25.68 -23.09
N GLU A 297 -10.11 24.41 -22.94
CA GLU A 297 -9.43 23.46 -22.09
C GLU A 297 -8.03 23.11 -22.58
N VAL A 298 -7.82 22.92 -23.89
CA VAL A 298 -6.48 22.70 -24.47
C VAL A 298 -5.56 23.88 -24.17
N TYR A 299 -6.07 25.12 -24.26
CA TYR A 299 -5.29 26.32 -23.92
C TYR A 299 -4.91 26.33 -22.43
N LEU A 300 -5.87 26.09 -21.53
CA LEU A 300 -5.62 25.97 -20.09
C LEU A 300 -4.67 24.81 -19.77
N SER A 301 -4.76 23.71 -20.50
CA SER A 301 -3.92 22.52 -20.34
C SER A 301 -2.47 22.78 -20.72
N ILE A 302 -2.20 23.65 -21.70
CA ILE A 302 -0.83 24.09 -22.04
C ILE A 302 -0.21 24.79 -20.84
N HIS A 303 -0.94 25.72 -20.21
CA HIS A 303 -0.47 26.41 -19.01
C HIS A 303 -0.30 25.45 -17.83
N GLY A 304 -1.27 24.56 -17.59
CA GLY A 304 -1.19 23.56 -16.53
C GLY A 304 -0.01 22.59 -16.70
N ALA A 305 0.26 22.13 -17.92
CA ALA A 305 1.42 21.30 -18.23
C ALA A 305 2.74 22.07 -18.03
N ALA A 306 2.82 23.32 -18.50
CA ALA A 306 4.02 24.13 -18.40
C ALA A 306 4.38 24.48 -16.94
N ILE A 307 3.39 24.88 -16.13
CA ILE A 307 3.58 25.20 -14.70
C ILE A 307 4.11 23.98 -13.93
N ASN A 308 3.65 22.77 -14.29
CA ASN A 308 4.09 21.53 -13.65
C ASN A 308 5.35 20.90 -14.29
N GLY A 309 6.01 21.58 -15.25
CA GLY A 309 7.25 21.12 -15.87
C GLY A 309 7.07 20.02 -16.94
N HIS A 310 5.85 19.78 -17.42
CA HIS A 310 5.53 18.77 -18.43
C HIS A 310 5.65 19.32 -19.86
N LEU A 311 6.88 19.69 -20.24
CA LEU A 311 7.18 20.38 -21.50
C LEU A 311 6.71 19.62 -22.75
N GLU A 312 6.87 18.30 -22.79
CA GLU A 312 6.46 17.48 -23.94
C GLU A 312 4.94 17.46 -24.14
N VAL A 313 4.18 17.51 -23.04
CA VAL A 313 2.71 17.62 -23.10
C VAL A 313 2.30 19.01 -23.59
N ALA A 314 2.95 20.07 -23.10
CA ALA A 314 2.69 21.43 -23.54
C ALA A 314 3.02 21.62 -25.04
N LYS A 315 4.15 21.07 -25.52
CA LYS A 315 4.51 21.05 -26.95
C LYS A 315 3.47 20.30 -27.78
N CYS A 316 3.05 19.12 -27.34
CA CYS A 316 2.04 18.31 -28.02
C CYS A 316 0.70 19.07 -28.15
N LEU A 317 0.23 19.66 -27.06
CA LEU A 317 -0.99 20.48 -27.04
C LEU A 317 -0.89 21.73 -27.93
N ARG A 318 0.29 22.38 -27.97
CA ARG A 318 0.54 23.55 -28.83
C ARG A 318 0.53 23.19 -30.31
N GLU A 319 1.14 22.06 -30.69
CA GLU A 319 1.10 21.55 -32.06
C GLU A 319 -0.32 21.17 -32.48
N PHE A 320 -1.09 20.55 -31.59
CA PHE A 320 -2.50 20.28 -31.86
C PHE A 320 -3.32 21.56 -32.07
N SER A 321 -3.13 22.57 -31.20
CA SER A 321 -3.79 23.87 -31.32
C SER A 321 -3.46 24.56 -32.66
N LYS A 322 -2.19 24.56 -33.09
CA LYS A 322 -1.78 25.10 -34.40
C LYS A 322 -2.48 24.40 -35.57
N ARG A 323 -2.53 23.06 -35.55
CA ARG A 323 -3.21 22.25 -36.59
C ARG A 323 -4.71 22.53 -36.65
N SER A 324 -5.35 22.67 -35.49
CA SER A 324 -6.77 23.02 -35.42
C SER A 324 -7.03 24.39 -36.05
N ILE A 325 -6.21 25.40 -35.71
CA ILE A 325 -6.31 26.76 -36.27
C ILE A 325 -6.04 26.80 -37.78
N SER A 326 -5.06 26.03 -38.27
CA SER A 326 -4.76 25.98 -39.71
C SER A 326 -5.87 25.29 -40.52
N SER A 327 -6.51 24.25 -39.97
CA SER A 327 -7.68 23.61 -40.61
C SER A 327 -8.88 24.56 -40.73
N LEU A 328 -9.07 25.45 -39.74
CA LEU A 328 -10.13 26.45 -39.72
C LEU A 328 -9.87 27.63 -40.67
N ARG A 329 -8.60 28.02 -40.88
CA ARG A 329 -8.24 29.05 -41.88
C ARG A 329 -8.58 28.62 -43.31
N VAL A 330 -8.66 27.32 -43.60
CA VAL A 330 -9.13 26.78 -44.88
C VAL A 330 -10.66 26.83 -44.99
N ASN A 331 -11.38 26.80 -43.86
CA ASN A 331 -12.85 26.76 -43.79
C ASN A 331 -13.40 28.00 -43.04
N GLN A 332 -13.28 29.19 -43.65
CA GLN A 332 -13.92 30.48 -43.30
C GLN A 332 -13.79 31.04 -41.86
N LEU A 333 -13.28 32.26 -41.72
CA LEU A 333 -13.32 33.05 -40.47
C LEU A 333 -14.11 34.37 -40.65
N PRO A 334 -15.01 34.72 -39.70
CA PRO A 334 -15.36 36.11 -39.41
C PRO A 334 -14.46 36.68 -38.29
N MET A 335 -13.42 37.41 -38.70
CA MET A 335 -12.85 38.67 -38.15
C MET A 335 -12.75 39.01 -36.64
N SER A 336 -12.88 38.09 -35.67
CA SER A 336 -12.89 38.50 -34.23
C SER A 336 -11.85 37.86 -33.29
N ILE A 337 -10.89 37.07 -33.77
CA ILE A 337 -9.89 36.37 -32.92
C ILE A 337 -8.47 36.98 -32.98
N SER A 338 -8.24 38.06 -33.73
CA SER A 338 -6.92 38.71 -33.84
C SER A 338 -6.39 39.35 -32.54
N ARG A 339 -7.19 39.43 -31.47
CA ARG A 339 -6.81 40.11 -30.21
C ARG A 339 -6.10 39.25 -29.17
N VAL A 340 -6.00 37.94 -29.37
CA VAL A 340 -5.29 37.03 -28.43
C VAL A 340 -3.86 36.71 -28.92
N GLU A 341 -3.53 37.04 -30.18
CA GLU A 341 -2.23 36.77 -30.79
C GLU A 341 -1.11 37.73 -30.31
N ASP A 342 -1.44 38.88 -29.74
CA ASP A 342 -0.47 39.92 -29.34
C ASP A 342 0.35 39.59 -28.07
N SER A 343 0.01 38.54 -27.32
CA SER A 343 0.70 38.15 -26.07
C SER A 343 1.68 36.97 -26.20
N LEU A 344 1.86 36.41 -27.40
CA LEU A 344 2.79 35.29 -27.67
C LEU A 344 4.31 35.58 -27.61
N PRO A 345 4.84 36.80 -27.85
CA PRO A 345 6.30 37.00 -27.95
C PRO A 345 7.07 36.77 -26.65
N GLN A 346 6.51 37.14 -25.49
CA GLN A 346 7.20 37.03 -24.19
C GLN A 346 7.40 35.58 -23.73
N PHE A 347 6.57 34.65 -24.21
CA PHE A 347 6.65 33.22 -23.85
C PHE A 347 7.58 32.41 -24.75
N GLN A 348 7.83 32.88 -25.97
CA GLN A 348 8.81 32.28 -26.87
C GLN A 348 10.23 32.40 -26.28
N ALA A 349 10.57 33.57 -25.73
CA ALA A 349 11.86 33.83 -25.09
C ALA A 349 12.12 32.98 -23.83
N MET A 350 11.08 32.63 -23.05
CA MET A 350 11.22 31.83 -21.83
C MET A 350 11.40 30.32 -22.11
N MET A 351 11.05 29.86 -23.31
CA MET A 351 11.17 28.45 -23.73
C MET A 351 12.45 28.14 -24.51
N ASP A 352 13.05 29.15 -25.14
CA ASP A 352 14.23 29.00 -26.00
C ASP A 352 15.57 29.07 -25.23
N GLY A 353 15.53 29.29 -23.90
CA GLY A 353 16.72 29.18 -23.05
C GLY A 353 17.82 30.20 -23.37
N GLU A 354 17.45 31.40 -23.80
CA GLU A 354 18.41 32.50 -23.86
C GLU A 354 18.54 33.12 -22.47
N ASP A 355 19.72 32.94 -21.86
CA ASP A 355 20.14 33.67 -20.67
C ASP A 355 19.91 35.16 -20.88
N VAL A 356 18.90 35.70 -20.18
CA VAL A 356 18.77 37.14 -19.98
C VAL A 356 19.78 37.52 -18.90
N ASP A 357 21.05 37.48 -19.25
CA ASP A 357 22.08 38.18 -18.51
C ASP A 357 23.04 38.84 -19.49
N GLN A 358 23.37 40.09 -19.16
CA GLN A 358 24.23 41.06 -19.87
C GLN A 358 23.53 41.92 -20.93
N ASN A 359 23.22 43.18 -20.57
CA ASN A 359 24.29 44.19 -20.66
C ASN A 359 23.97 45.51 -19.92
N PRO A 360 25.00 46.32 -19.60
CA PRO A 360 25.00 47.41 -18.67
C PRO A 360 24.75 48.77 -19.33
N MET A 361 24.24 49.70 -18.52
CA MET A 361 24.69 51.10 -18.35
C MET A 361 23.68 51.80 -17.44
#